data_AF-A0ABC8QZL6-F1
#
_entry.id   AF-A0ABC8QZL6-F1
#
_cell.length_a   1.000
_cell.length_b   1.000
_cell.length_c   1.000
_cell.angle_alpha   90.00
_cell.angle_beta   90.00
_cell.angle_gamma   90.00
#
_symmetry.space_group_name_H-M   'P 1'
#
loop_
_entity.id
_entity.type
_entity.pdbx_description
1 polymer ?
#
loop_
_entity_poly.entity_id
_entity_poly.type
_entity_poly.pdbx_seq_one_letter_code
_entity_poly.pdbx_strand_id
1 'polypeptide(L)'
;MNSPTIDCIQNYEPMLKESINQFLTSYRNGMSDFSDFESISCRFFQATADPTLEIIWFYSAVVCHRSKSSTLTLQEPSKKILLANDLFQFVLSCSTPCDGLKKVAVLAPVVYELHNLLCEFSKKDLCLKTGIEGLIERIVSYISLWCGNDTKDQEKGSDNSMVRFQDLVRVWTVDRIGENCRFGDVLKVFFPLLSDEVCNGLIKNCKIGYLAGIVMNEVFLLSLYLKFDLGGSTEELQKDLKDWAGQTINGFQNYYFLDTLLRMQLEPSFPVTTLLSLRDAVLLRKMLFDTVILVDYAFINTGRWTQLPGNHLKDLALLWLLVVDSAIQLARVNHEQSRVISYENAFSESILPTQLIHWVTTQTCMDEKTRRPNISTPETLINV
;
A
#
# COMPACT_ATOMS: atom_id res chain seq x y z
N MET A 1 23.68 -3.63 29.78
CA MET A 1 23.49 -3.49 28.33
C MET A 1 24.09 -4.73 27.68
N ASN A 2 23.25 -5.73 27.42
CA ASN A 2 23.59 -6.89 26.60
C ASN A 2 22.61 -6.85 25.43
N SER A 3 23.12 -6.85 24.19
CA SER A 3 22.29 -7.10 23.01
C SER A 3 21.56 -8.43 23.18
N PRO A 4 20.27 -8.54 22.84
CA PRO A 4 19.65 -9.85 22.71
C PRO A 4 20.38 -10.59 21.58
N THR A 5 20.97 -11.72 21.95
CA THR A 5 21.79 -12.58 21.09
C THR A 5 20.96 -13.18 19.97
N ILE A 6 21.57 -13.25 18.79
CA ILE A 6 21.06 -13.83 17.53
C ILE A 6 20.49 -15.25 17.70
N ASP A 7 20.91 -15.97 18.75
CA ASP A 7 20.44 -17.31 19.11
C ASP A 7 18.98 -17.39 19.59
N CYS A 8 18.40 -16.32 20.15
CA CYS A 8 17.01 -16.34 20.61
C CYS A 8 16.03 -16.27 19.43
N ILE A 9 16.32 -15.46 18.40
CA ILE A 9 15.43 -15.23 17.24
C ILE A 9 15.25 -16.52 16.41
N GLN A 10 16.31 -17.35 16.30
CA GLN A 10 16.27 -18.60 15.54
C GLN A 10 15.35 -19.68 16.15
N ASN A 11 15.07 -19.64 17.45
CA ASN A 11 14.17 -20.60 18.10
C ASN A 11 12.68 -20.23 17.98
N TYR A 12 12.35 -18.98 17.66
CA TYR A 12 10.95 -18.52 17.60
C TYR A 12 10.28 -18.77 16.25
N GLU A 13 11.02 -18.70 15.13
CA GLU A 13 10.48 -19.00 13.80
C GLU A 13 9.79 -20.37 13.70
N PRO A 14 10.39 -21.50 14.15
CA PRO A 14 9.73 -22.80 14.08
C PRO A 14 8.50 -22.89 14.99
N MET A 15 8.54 -22.26 16.17
CA MET A 15 7.39 -22.22 17.09
C MET A 15 6.23 -21.41 16.53
N LEU A 16 6.51 -20.28 15.89
CA LEU A 16 5.49 -19.46 15.23
C LEU A 16 4.86 -20.21 14.06
N LYS A 17 5.68 -20.88 13.23
CA LYS A 17 5.19 -21.70 12.12
C LYS A 17 4.28 -22.83 12.60
N GLU A 18 4.67 -23.53 13.66
CA GLU A 18 3.84 -24.58 14.27
C GLU A 18 2.53 -24.01 14.82
N SER A 19 2.59 -22.86 15.50
CA SER A 19 1.40 -22.18 16.03
C SER A 19 0.42 -21.78 14.92
N ILE A 20 0.94 -21.29 13.78
CA ILE A 20 0.13 -20.95 12.61
C ILE A 20 -0.56 -22.20 12.04
N ASN A 21 0.18 -23.30 11.86
CA ASN A 21 -0.37 -24.54 11.32
C ASN A 21 -1.45 -25.12 12.25
N GLN A 22 -1.20 -25.11 13.55
CA GLN A 22 -2.16 -25.55 14.57
C GLN A 22 -3.40 -24.65 14.58
N PHE A 23 -3.24 -23.34 14.49
CA PHE A 23 -4.36 -22.40 14.40
C PHE A 23 -5.24 -22.69 13.19
N LEU A 24 -4.64 -22.81 12.00
CA LEU A 24 -5.38 -23.09 10.76
C LEU A 24 -6.12 -24.44 10.82
N THR A 25 -5.48 -25.46 11.37
CA THR A 25 -6.08 -26.80 11.53
C THR A 25 -7.24 -26.75 12.52
N SER A 26 -7.04 -26.12 13.68
CA SER A 26 -8.06 -25.98 14.72
C SER A 26 -9.26 -25.17 14.25
N TYR A 27 -9.05 -24.05 13.55
CA TYR A 27 -10.14 -23.23 12.99
C TYR A 27 -11.02 -24.06 12.04
N ARG A 28 -10.40 -24.82 11.13
CA ARG A 28 -11.11 -25.68 10.17
C ARG A 28 -11.88 -26.82 10.84
N ASN A 29 -11.38 -27.31 11.97
CA ASN A 29 -12.07 -28.31 12.78
C ASN A 29 -13.25 -27.71 13.57
N GLY A 30 -13.57 -26.42 13.38
CA GLY A 30 -14.70 -25.74 14.02
C GLY A 30 -14.40 -25.24 15.43
N MET A 31 -13.13 -25.09 15.80
CA MET A 31 -12.76 -24.49 17.08
C MET A 31 -13.20 -23.03 17.12
N SER A 32 -13.90 -22.65 18.19
CA SER A 32 -14.40 -21.29 18.40
C SER A 32 -13.70 -20.54 19.55
N ASP A 33 -12.93 -21.26 20.36
CA ASP A 33 -12.14 -20.67 21.46
C ASP A 33 -10.67 -20.65 21.08
N PHE A 34 -10.11 -19.45 20.95
CA PHE A 34 -8.71 -19.22 20.63
C PHE A 34 -7.91 -18.68 21.82
N SER A 35 -8.42 -18.81 23.05
CA SER A 35 -7.77 -18.30 24.27
C SER A 35 -6.36 -18.82 24.47
N ASP A 36 -6.13 -20.10 24.19
CA ASP A 36 -4.81 -20.72 24.32
C ASP A 36 -3.81 -20.13 23.32
N PHE A 37 -4.23 -19.92 22.07
CA PHE A 37 -3.43 -19.26 21.05
C PHE A 37 -3.12 -17.80 21.44
N GLU A 38 -4.06 -17.10 22.08
CA GLU A 38 -3.85 -15.72 22.53
C GLU A 38 -2.81 -15.67 23.64
N SER A 39 -2.92 -16.55 24.65
CA SER A 39 -1.95 -16.66 25.75
C SER A 39 -0.54 -16.97 25.25
N ILE A 40 -0.44 -17.88 24.26
CA ILE A 40 0.83 -18.24 23.62
C ILE A 40 1.40 -17.04 22.86
N SER A 41 0.58 -16.38 22.05
CA SER A 41 0.99 -15.23 21.23
C SER A 41 1.38 -14.01 22.08
N CYS A 42 0.65 -13.74 23.16
CA CYS A 42 0.95 -12.68 24.11
C CYS A 42 2.32 -12.91 24.77
N ARG A 43 2.63 -14.15 25.17
CA ARG A 43 3.96 -14.51 25.70
C ARG A 43 5.06 -14.31 24.66
N PHE A 44 4.84 -14.69 23.41
CA PHE A 44 5.81 -14.46 22.33
C PHE A 44 6.07 -12.97 22.10
N PHE A 45 5.00 -12.17 22.07
CA PHE A 45 5.08 -10.73 21.92
C PHE A 45 5.87 -10.09 23.08
N GLN A 46 5.52 -10.42 24.33
CA GLN A 46 6.18 -9.87 25.53
C GLN A 46 7.64 -10.30 25.68
N ALA A 47 8.03 -11.46 25.13
CA ALA A 47 9.40 -11.93 25.15
C ALA A 47 10.34 -11.19 24.18
N THR A 48 9.80 -10.36 23.28
CA THR A 48 10.57 -9.70 22.21
C THR A 48 10.56 -8.18 22.37
N ALA A 49 11.72 -7.54 22.42
CA ALA A 49 11.83 -6.09 22.58
C ALA A 49 11.39 -5.30 21.32
N ASP A 50 11.65 -5.84 20.12
CA ASP A 50 11.10 -5.36 18.85
C ASP A 50 10.49 -6.56 18.10
N PRO A 51 9.19 -6.84 18.26
CA PRO A 51 8.54 -8.01 17.70
C PRO A 51 8.53 -7.95 16.18
N THR A 52 8.80 -9.07 15.49
CA THR A 52 8.76 -9.10 14.02
C THR A 52 7.35 -8.86 13.50
N LEU A 53 7.23 -8.47 12.22
CA LEU A 53 5.93 -8.26 11.60
C LEU A 53 5.04 -9.50 11.73
N GLU A 54 5.65 -10.68 11.58
CA GLU A 54 4.97 -11.96 11.65
C GLU A 54 4.33 -12.23 13.02
N ILE A 55 5.04 -11.89 14.10
CA ILE A 55 4.53 -12.02 15.47
C ILE A 55 3.34 -11.08 15.69
N ILE A 56 3.46 -9.82 15.26
CA ILE A 56 2.39 -8.82 15.40
C ILE A 56 1.15 -9.26 14.61
N TRP A 57 1.32 -9.68 13.37
CA TRP A 57 0.24 -10.12 12.49
C TRP A 57 -0.45 -11.40 13.00
N PHE A 58 0.31 -12.37 13.49
CA PHE A 58 -0.30 -13.58 14.07
C PHE A 58 -1.07 -13.26 15.33
N TYR A 59 -0.48 -12.50 16.26
CA TYR A 59 -1.12 -12.15 17.52
C TYR A 59 -2.41 -11.35 17.29
N SER A 60 -2.36 -10.35 16.41
CA SER A 60 -3.55 -9.57 16.03
C SER A 60 -4.62 -10.41 15.35
N ALA A 61 -4.25 -11.41 14.53
CA ALA A 61 -5.21 -12.32 13.92
C ALA A 61 -5.94 -13.16 14.97
N VAL A 62 -5.19 -13.72 15.93
CA VAL A 62 -5.77 -14.53 17.02
C VAL A 62 -6.75 -13.72 17.85
N VAL A 63 -6.37 -12.50 18.26
CA VAL A 63 -7.23 -11.59 19.02
C VAL A 63 -8.47 -11.20 18.21
N CYS A 64 -8.32 -10.93 16.91
CA CYS A 64 -9.43 -10.59 16.02
C CYS A 64 -10.41 -11.76 15.87
N HIS A 65 -9.94 -12.96 15.53
CA HIS A 65 -10.77 -14.15 15.35
C HIS A 65 -11.47 -14.59 16.63
N ARG A 66 -10.80 -14.45 17.79
CA ARG A 66 -11.44 -14.63 19.09
C ARG A 66 -12.59 -13.65 19.28
N SER A 67 -12.34 -12.36 19.02
CA SER A 67 -13.34 -11.31 19.20
C SER A 67 -14.53 -11.48 18.26
N LYS A 68 -14.28 -11.94 17.03
CA LYS A 68 -15.33 -12.34 16.08
C LYS A 68 -16.16 -13.52 16.62
N SER A 69 -15.51 -14.51 17.23
CA SER A 69 -16.16 -15.73 17.76
C SER A 69 -16.94 -15.49 19.05
N SER A 70 -16.45 -14.63 19.95
CA SER A 70 -17.12 -14.30 21.22
C SER A 70 -18.33 -13.39 21.04
N THR A 71 -18.34 -12.60 19.97
CA THR A 71 -19.43 -11.66 19.70
C THR A 71 -20.56 -12.39 18.98
N LEU A 72 -21.45 -13.02 19.75
CA LEU A 72 -22.67 -13.73 19.31
C LEU A 72 -23.62 -12.91 18.39
N THR A 73 -23.31 -11.65 18.08
CA THR A 73 -24.13 -10.75 17.26
C THR A 73 -23.30 -9.86 16.32
N LEU A 74 -22.43 -10.46 15.51
CA LEU A 74 -21.84 -9.79 14.32
C LEU A 74 -22.88 -9.37 13.26
N GLN A 75 -24.18 -9.41 13.55
CA GLN A 75 -25.20 -8.82 12.67
C GLN A 75 -25.25 -7.30 12.76
N GLU A 76 -24.82 -6.69 13.87
CA GLU A 76 -24.85 -5.23 14.03
C GLU A 76 -23.63 -4.57 13.38
N PRO A 77 -23.84 -3.70 12.38
CA PRO A 77 -22.74 -3.05 11.66
C PRO A 77 -21.81 -2.19 12.52
N SER A 78 -22.35 -1.50 13.53
CA SER A 78 -21.59 -0.64 14.45
C SER A 78 -20.58 -1.42 15.27
N LYS A 79 -20.93 -2.64 15.71
CA LYS A 79 -20.02 -3.54 16.43
C LYS A 79 -18.85 -3.97 15.55
N LYS A 80 -19.08 -4.18 14.25
CA LYS A 80 -18.00 -4.52 13.31
C LYS A 80 -17.01 -3.38 13.10
N ILE A 81 -17.51 -2.15 13.00
CA ILE A 81 -16.64 -0.95 12.92
C ILE A 81 -15.84 -0.80 14.22
N LEU A 82 -16.46 -1.04 15.38
CA LEU A 82 -15.76 -1.04 16.66
C LEU A 82 -14.65 -2.08 16.70
N LEU A 83 -14.90 -3.31 16.23
CA LEU A 83 -13.87 -4.36 16.14
C LEU A 83 -12.69 -3.93 15.24
N ALA A 84 -12.95 -3.29 14.10
CA ALA A 84 -11.88 -2.77 13.24
C ALA A 84 -11.09 -1.64 13.91
N ASN A 85 -11.77 -0.76 14.66
CA ASN A 85 -11.12 0.28 15.45
C ASN A 85 -10.28 -0.28 16.59
N ASP A 86 -10.77 -1.30 17.30
CA ASP A 86 -10.05 -1.97 18.38
C ASP A 86 -8.82 -2.70 17.84
N LEU A 87 -8.95 -3.35 16.68
CA LEU A 87 -7.82 -3.94 15.95
C LEU A 87 -6.80 -2.88 15.56
N PHE A 88 -7.23 -1.72 15.05
CA PHE A 88 -6.35 -0.60 14.76
C PHE A 88 -5.57 -0.17 16.00
N GLN A 89 -6.25 0.11 17.13
CA GLN A 89 -5.59 0.51 18.38
C GLN A 89 -4.64 -0.55 18.93
N PHE A 90 -5.02 -1.82 18.79
CA PHE A 90 -4.18 -2.95 19.20
C PHE A 90 -2.89 -3.03 18.39
N VAL A 91 -2.99 -2.94 17.05
CA VAL A 91 -1.84 -2.93 16.15
C VAL A 91 -0.93 -1.72 16.41
N LEU A 92 -1.51 -0.54 16.66
CA LEU A 92 -0.73 0.65 17.03
C LEU A 92 0.10 0.41 18.29
N SER A 93 -0.53 -0.16 19.31
CA SER A 93 0.11 -0.46 20.58
C SER A 93 1.24 -1.48 20.40
N CYS A 94 1.01 -2.52 19.58
CA CYS A 94 2.00 -3.55 19.26
C CYS A 94 3.21 -3.03 18.44
N SER A 95 3.03 -1.94 17.69
CA SER A 95 4.04 -1.37 16.79
C SER A 95 4.80 -0.17 17.35
N THR A 96 4.52 0.23 18.60
CA THR A 96 5.23 1.32 19.30
C THR A 96 6.77 1.25 19.16
N PRO A 97 7.44 0.09 19.36
CA PRO A 97 8.90 0.01 19.26
C PRO A 97 9.44 -0.02 17.82
N CYS A 98 8.56 -0.15 16.81
CA CYS A 98 8.96 -0.36 15.43
C CYS A 98 9.35 0.94 14.70
N ASP A 99 10.12 0.80 13.63
CA ASP A 99 10.40 1.89 12.68
C ASP A 99 9.14 2.33 11.93
N GLY A 100 9.21 3.50 11.27
CA GLY A 100 8.07 4.09 10.56
C GLY A 100 7.48 3.21 9.45
N LEU A 101 8.30 2.49 8.67
CA LEU A 101 7.80 1.63 7.59
C LEU A 101 7.12 0.38 8.14
N LYS A 102 7.71 -0.24 9.16
CA LYS A 102 7.12 -1.39 9.86
C LYS A 102 5.82 -1.00 10.56
N LYS A 103 5.74 0.20 11.16
CA LYS A 103 4.50 0.80 11.71
C LYS A 103 3.40 0.95 10.67
N VAL A 104 3.74 1.19 9.41
CA VAL A 104 2.75 1.23 8.33
C VAL A 104 2.40 -0.18 7.85
N ALA A 105 3.41 -1.05 7.65
CA ALA A 105 3.19 -2.42 7.19
C ALA A 105 2.30 -3.24 8.15
N VAL A 106 2.36 -2.99 9.46
CA VAL A 106 1.50 -3.68 10.43
C VAL A 106 0.01 -3.41 10.23
N LEU A 107 -0.36 -2.34 9.52
CA LEU A 107 -1.76 -1.95 9.31
C LEU A 107 -2.48 -2.81 8.26
N ALA A 108 -1.78 -3.65 7.47
CA ALA A 108 -2.40 -4.46 6.43
C ALA A 108 -3.69 -5.20 6.87
N PRO A 109 -3.73 -5.86 8.04
CA PRO A 109 -4.95 -6.53 8.48
C PRO A 109 -6.10 -5.59 8.81
N VAL A 110 -5.81 -4.39 9.33
CA VAL A 110 -6.83 -3.36 9.59
C VAL A 110 -7.48 -2.94 8.27
N VAL A 111 -6.67 -2.74 7.23
CA VAL A 111 -7.15 -2.33 5.91
C VAL A 111 -7.96 -3.42 5.25
N TYR A 112 -7.53 -4.68 5.37
CA TYR A 112 -8.30 -5.86 4.95
C TYR A 112 -9.69 -5.90 5.60
N GLU A 113 -9.77 -5.74 6.92
CA GLU A 113 -11.06 -5.70 7.62
C GLU A 113 -11.92 -4.52 7.16
N LEU A 114 -11.35 -3.33 6.98
CA LEU A 114 -12.11 -2.16 6.51
C LEU A 114 -12.67 -2.36 5.10
N HIS A 115 -11.89 -2.93 4.19
CA HIS A 115 -12.38 -3.28 2.86
C HIS A 115 -13.53 -4.29 2.95
N ASN A 116 -13.40 -5.32 3.79
CA ASN A 116 -14.45 -6.32 3.98
C ASN A 116 -15.74 -5.70 4.50
N LEU A 117 -15.66 -4.77 5.45
CA LEU A 117 -16.82 -4.01 5.93
C LEU A 117 -17.48 -3.22 4.81
N LEU A 118 -16.69 -2.58 3.95
CA LEU A 118 -17.22 -1.85 2.79
C LEU A 118 -17.94 -2.75 1.79
N CYS A 119 -17.47 -3.99 1.59
CA CYS A 119 -18.15 -4.96 0.72
C CYS A 119 -19.41 -5.56 1.36
N GLU A 120 -19.40 -5.77 2.67
CA GLU A 120 -20.53 -6.37 3.39
C GLU A 120 -21.71 -5.41 3.55
N PHE A 121 -21.45 -4.10 3.66
CA PHE A 121 -22.49 -3.11 3.82
C PHE A 121 -23.07 -2.67 2.47
N SER A 122 -24.40 -2.54 2.42
CA SER A 122 -25.09 -2.01 1.25
C SER A 122 -24.60 -0.59 0.94
N LYS A 123 -24.51 -0.25 -0.35
CA LYS A 123 -24.14 1.10 -0.82
C LYS A 123 -25.02 2.22 -0.25
N LYS A 124 -26.12 1.92 0.45
CA LYS A 124 -27.07 2.90 0.97
C LYS A 124 -26.91 3.26 2.45
N ASP A 125 -26.05 2.57 3.21
CA ASP A 125 -25.89 2.86 4.64
C ASP A 125 -24.84 3.97 4.87
N LEU A 126 -25.32 5.22 4.80
CA LEU A 126 -24.47 6.42 4.87
C LEU A 126 -23.75 6.54 6.22
N CYS A 127 -24.43 6.22 7.32
CA CYS A 127 -23.88 6.38 8.68
C CYS A 127 -22.65 5.48 8.89
N LEU A 128 -22.70 4.25 8.39
CA LEU A 128 -21.58 3.31 8.49
C LEU A 128 -20.40 3.73 7.63
N LYS A 129 -20.65 4.24 6.43
CA LYS A 129 -19.60 4.74 5.56
C LYS A 129 -18.86 5.91 6.18
N THR A 130 -19.57 6.84 6.82
CA THR A 130 -18.93 7.94 7.57
C THR A 130 -18.10 7.41 8.74
N GLY A 131 -18.55 6.35 9.43
CA GLY A 131 -17.76 5.70 10.47
C GLY A 131 -16.46 5.06 9.95
N ILE A 132 -16.53 4.38 8.80
CA ILE A 132 -15.37 3.79 8.14
C ILE A 132 -14.43 4.88 7.60
N GLU A 133 -14.97 5.94 6.99
CA GLU A 133 -14.20 7.09 6.51
C GLU A 133 -13.41 7.74 7.65
N GLY A 134 -14.05 8.02 8.79
CA GLY A 134 -13.37 8.60 9.95
C GLY A 134 -12.23 7.73 10.49
N LEU A 135 -12.34 6.39 10.41
CA LEU A 135 -11.27 5.49 10.79
C LEU A 135 -10.13 5.50 9.76
N ILE A 136 -10.47 5.53 8.47
CA ILE A 136 -9.49 5.63 7.38
C ILE A 136 -8.73 6.96 7.44
N GLU A 137 -9.39 8.08 7.73
CA GLU A 137 -8.72 9.38 7.89
C GLU A 137 -7.72 9.39 9.06
N ARG A 138 -8.03 8.68 10.15
CA ARG A 138 -7.09 8.46 11.25
C ARG A 138 -5.89 7.61 10.80
N ILE A 139 -6.10 6.60 9.96
CA ILE A 139 -5.03 5.79 9.38
C ILE A 139 -4.15 6.63 8.44
N VAL A 140 -4.73 7.43 7.55
CA VAL A 140 -4.00 8.35 6.65
C VAL A 140 -3.15 9.34 7.46
N SER A 141 -3.72 9.90 8.53
CA SER A 141 -3.02 10.81 9.45
C SER A 141 -1.86 10.11 10.15
N TYR A 142 -2.09 8.87 10.60
CA TYR A 142 -1.05 8.05 11.21
C TYR A 142 0.10 7.77 10.25
N ILE A 143 -0.19 7.34 9.01
CA ILE A 143 0.82 7.09 7.98
C ILE A 143 1.63 8.36 7.70
N SER A 144 0.96 9.50 7.51
CA SER A 144 1.62 10.78 7.23
C SER A 144 2.57 11.19 8.37
N LEU A 145 2.16 10.96 9.62
CA LEU A 145 2.98 11.28 10.81
C LEU A 145 4.29 10.48 10.86
N TRP A 146 4.24 9.19 10.50
CA TRP A 146 5.40 8.30 10.57
C TRP A 146 6.25 8.30 9.30
N CYS A 147 5.70 8.71 8.15
CA CYS A 147 6.47 8.77 6.91
C CYS A 147 7.09 10.16 6.66
N GLY A 148 6.47 11.24 7.12
CA GLY A 148 6.94 12.61 6.89
C GLY A 148 8.16 13.04 7.70
N ASN A 149 8.49 12.32 8.79
CA ASN A 149 9.51 12.75 9.77
C ASN A 149 10.85 11.99 9.69
N ASP A 150 10.91 10.83 9.02
CA ASP A 150 12.04 9.89 9.12
C ASP A 150 13.10 10.04 8.02
N THR A 151 13.33 11.24 7.48
CA THR A 151 14.23 11.44 6.33
C THR A 151 15.72 11.33 6.65
N LYS A 152 16.11 10.84 7.83
CA LYS A 152 17.52 10.57 8.20
C LYS A 152 17.80 9.11 8.56
N ASP A 153 16.76 8.30 8.81
CA ASP A 153 16.90 6.95 9.36
C ASP A 153 16.24 5.86 8.51
N GLN A 154 15.64 6.17 7.35
CA GLN A 154 14.99 5.16 6.48
C GLN A 154 15.90 3.98 6.08
N GLU A 155 17.23 4.12 6.19
CA GLU A 155 18.18 3.13 5.69
C GLU A 155 19.14 2.53 6.71
N LYS A 156 19.20 3.01 7.96
CA LYS A 156 20.23 2.51 8.88
C LYS A 156 19.89 1.22 9.62
N GLY A 157 18.70 0.63 9.45
CA GLY A 157 18.34 -0.53 10.28
C GLY A 157 17.32 -1.56 9.82
N SER A 158 16.49 -1.35 8.78
CA SER A 158 15.30 -2.21 8.60
C SER A 158 15.12 -2.86 7.22
N ASP A 159 15.83 -2.37 6.19
CA ASP A 159 15.42 -2.60 4.79
C ASP A 159 15.82 -3.95 4.15
N ASN A 160 16.36 -4.88 4.95
CA ASN A 160 16.92 -6.16 4.45
C ASN A 160 16.28 -7.43 5.02
N SER A 161 15.31 -7.34 5.94
CA SER A 161 14.62 -8.55 6.42
C SER A 161 13.49 -8.92 5.46
N MET A 162 13.61 -10.08 4.82
CA MET A 162 12.53 -10.64 3.98
C MET A 162 11.36 -11.03 4.88
N VAL A 163 10.18 -10.52 4.56
CA VAL A 163 8.97 -10.80 5.33
C VAL A 163 8.40 -12.15 4.89
N ARG A 164 8.19 -13.08 5.84
CA ARG A 164 7.56 -14.39 5.58
C ARG A 164 6.10 -14.37 6.03
N PHE A 165 5.29 -13.57 5.34
CA PHE A 165 3.89 -13.34 5.70
C PHE A 165 2.89 -14.27 5.02
N GLN A 166 3.32 -15.16 4.12
CA GLN A 166 2.41 -15.95 3.27
C GLN A 166 1.40 -16.79 4.08
N ASP A 167 1.89 -17.51 5.08
CA ASP A 167 1.03 -18.33 5.95
C ASP A 167 0.12 -17.45 6.82
N LEU A 168 0.54 -16.23 7.15
CA LEU A 168 -0.25 -15.29 7.94
C LEU A 168 -1.41 -14.69 7.13
N VAL A 169 -1.24 -14.46 5.84
CA VAL A 169 -2.35 -14.07 4.97
C VAL A 169 -3.44 -15.15 5.00
N ARG A 170 -3.05 -16.44 5.03
CA ARG A 170 -4.00 -17.55 5.16
C ARG A 170 -4.70 -17.56 6.52
N VAL A 171 -4.01 -17.18 7.61
CA VAL A 171 -4.63 -17.02 8.94
C VAL A 171 -5.69 -15.92 8.91
N TRP A 172 -5.42 -14.79 8.27
CA TRP A 172 -6.38 -13.68 8.16
C TRP A 172 -7.58 -13.97 7.27
N THR A 173 -7.39 -14.81 6.24
CA THR A 173 -8.42 -15.14 5.24
C THR A 173 -9.08 -16.51 5.47
N VAL A 174 -8.81 -17.15 6.61
CA VAL A 174 -9.24 -18.53 6.92
C VAL A 174 -10.76 -18.70 6.92
N ASP A 175 -11.50 -17.63 7.20
CA ASP A 175 -12.96 -17.57 7.21
C ASP A 175 -13.59 -17.44 5.81
N ARG A 176 -12.79 -17.07 4.80
CA ARG A 176 -13.25 -16.79 3.43
C ARG A 176 -12.74 -17.76 2.38
N ILE A 177 -11.59 -18.39 2.62
CA ILE A 177 -10.87 -19.14 1.59
C ILE A 177 -10.60 -20.57 2.03
N GLY A 178 -10.90 -21.52 1.14
CA GLY A 178 -10.60 -22.94 1.35
C GLY A 178 -9.11 -23.27 1.28
N GLU A 179 -8.74 -24.41 1.87
CA GLU A 179 -7.35 -24.88 1.98
C GLU A 179 -6.58 -24.93 0.66
N ASN A 180 -7.27 -25.32 -0.42
CA ASN A 180 -6.65 -25.61 -1.72
C ASN A 180 -6.51 -24.40 -2.66
N CYS A 181 -6.78 -23.18 -2.18
CA CYS A 181 -6.62 -21.98 -3.01
C CYS A 181 -5.14 -21.65 -3.24
N ARG A 182 -4.82 -21.24 -4.47
CA ARG A 182 -3.47 -20.79 -4.83
C ARG A 182 -3.16 -19.53 -4.04
N PHE A 183 -1.91 -19.38 -3.61
CA PHE A 183 -1.53 -18.24 -2.77
C PHE A 183 -1.82 -16.88 -3.43
N GLY A 184 -1.69 -16.77 -4.75
CA GLY A 184 -2.08 -15.55 -5.47
C GLY A 184 -3.56 -15.19 -5.29
N ASP A 185 -4.45 -16.18 -5.26
CA ASP A 185 -5.88 -15.95 -5.02
C ASP A 185 -6.14 -15.54 -3.56
N VAL A 186 -5.41 -16.15 -2.61
CA VAL A 186 -5.45 -15.77 -1.19
C VAL A 186 -4.99 -14.32 -1.00
N LEU A 187 -3.93 -13.93 -1.71
CA LEU A 187 -3.36 -12.60 -1.63
C LEU A 187 -4.34 -11.55 -2.15
N LYS A 188 -5.05 -11.83 -3.25
CA LYS A 188 -6.08 -10.93 -3.80
C LYS A 188 -7.29 -10.74 -2.89
N VAL A 189 -7.56 -11.69 -1.99
CA VAL A 189 -8.61 -11.50 -0.98
C VAL A 189 -8.13 -10.59 0.15
N PHE A 190 -6.85 -10.71 0.53
CA PHE A 190 -6.28 -9.91 1.61
C PHE A 190 -5.90 -8.49 1.17
N PHE A 191 -5.45 -8.33 -0.07
CA PHE A 191 -5.12 -7.07 -0.73
C PHE A 191 -5.96 -6.90 -2.02
N PRO A 192 -7.25 -6.55 -1.86
CA PRO A 192 -8.21 -6.56 -2.95
C PRO A 192 -8.10 -5.38 -3.92
N LEU A 193 -7.43 -4.28 -3.54
CA LEU A 193 -7.22 -3.12 -4.40
C LEU A 193 -5.84 -3.11 -5.04
N LEU A 194 -5.11 -4.22 -4.98
CA LEU A 194 -3.87 -4.39 -5.71
C LEU A 194 -4.10 -4.97 -7.09
N SER A 195 -3.20 -4.58 -7.99
CA SER A 195 -3.16 -5.05 -9.35
C SER A 195 -2.34 -6.35 -9.46
N ASP A 196 -2.46 -7.06 -10.59
CA ASP A 196 -1.86 -8.40 -10.73
C ASP A 196 -0.33 -8.34 -10.75
N GLU A 197 0.26 -7.29 -11.34
CA GLU A 197 1.71 -7.07 -11.35
C GLU A 197 2.24 -6.89 -9.93
N VAL A 198 1.60 -6.04 -9.14
CA VAL A 198 2.00 -5.73 -7.75
C VAL A 198 1.89 -6.97 -6.88
N CYS A 199 0.80 -7.74 -7.01
CA CYS A 199 0.63 -9.02 -6.32
C CYS A 199 1.74 -10.03 -6.66
N ASN A 200 2.17 -10.09 -7.91
CA ASN A 200 3.28 -10.97 -8.32
C ASN A 200 4.63 -10.50 -7.73
N GLY A 201 4.82 -9.20 -7.54
CA GLY A 201 5.97 -8.63 -6.84
C GLY A 201 6.06 -9.11 -5.39
N LEU A 202 4.95 -9.10 -4.67
CA LEU A 202 4.84 -9.58 -3.28
C LEU A 202 5.26 -11.05 -3.12
N ILE A 203 4.91 -11.91 -4.07
CA ILE A 203 5.20 -13.35 -4.00
C ILE A 203 6.71 -13.63 -4.10
N LYS A 204 7.43 -12.83 -4.89
CA LYS A 204 8.83 -13.12 -5.25
C LYS A 204 9.82 -12.72 -4.17
N ASN A 205 9.70 -11.51 -3.60
CA ASN A 205 10.59 -11.00 -2.54
C ASN A 205 9.99 -9.74 -1.89
N CYS A 206 9.18 -9.93 -0.84
CA CYS A 206 8.57 -8.81 -0.13
C CYS A 206 9.48 -8.27 0.98
N LYS A 207 9.94 -7.02 0.81
CA LYS A 207 10.58 -6.23 1.86
C LYS A 207 9.53 -5.46 2.65
N ILE A 208 9.83 -5.11 3.89
CA ILE A 208 8.94 -4.32 4.76
C ILE A 208 8.55 -2.99 4.10
N GLY A 209 9.50 -2.30 3.47
CA GLY A 209 9.21 -1.04 2.77
C GLY A 209 8.24 -1.20 1.60
N TYR A 210 8.40 -2.26 0.79
CA TYR A 210 7.46 -2.56 -0.30
C TYR A 210 6.06 -2.89 0.23
N LEU A 211 5.97 -3.68 1.29
CA LEU A 211 4.71 -3.97 1.97
C LEU A 211 4.06 -2.71 2.54
N ALA A 212 4.84 -1.82 3.14
CA ALA A 212 4.34 -0.53 3.62
C ALA A 212 3.77 0.30 2.47
N GLY A 213 4.47 0.38 1.33
CA GLY A 213 3.98 1.06 0.13
C GLY A 213 2.65 0.49 -0.40
N ILE A 214 2.47 -0.83 -0.31
CA ILE A 214 1.23 -1.52 -0.64
C ILE A 214 0.10 -1.15 0.30
N VAL A 215 0.35 -1.17 1.62
CA VAL A 215 -0.64 -0.79 2.63
C VAL A 215 -1.06 0.67 2.46
N MET A 216 -0.11 1.57 2.16
CA MET A 216 -0.42 2.97 1.84
C MET A 216 -1.32 3.09 0.61
N ASN A 217 -1.07 2.29 -0.44
CA ASN A 217 -1.90 2.29 -1.65
C ASN A 217 -3.32 1.79 -1.38
N GLU A 218 -3.47 0.70 -0.66
CA GLU A 218 -4.78 0.19 -0.26
C GLU A 218 -5.56 1.25 0.53
N VAL A 219 -4.95 1.86 1.56
CA VAL A 219 -5.58 2.94 2.35
C VAL A 219 -5.97 4.13 1.46
N PHE A 220 -5.06 4.55 0.58
CA PHE A 220 -5.26 5.67 -0.32
C PHE A 220 -6.44 5.41 -1.28
N LEU A 221 -6.49 4.24 -1.91
CA LEU A 221 -7.56 3.87 -2.82
C LEU A 221 -8.90 3.69 -2.10
N LEU A 222 -8.90 3.11 -0.90
CA LEU A 222 -10.10 2.94 -0.07
C LEU A 222 -10.67 4.30 0.37
N SER A 223 -9.79 5.25 0.69
CA SER A 223 -10.16 6.64 0.99
C SER A 223 -10.79 7.34 -0.23
N LEU A 224 -10.16 7.21 -1.40
CA LEU A 224 -10.68 7.79 -2.64
C LEU A 224 -12.03 7.20 -3.00
N TYR A 225 -12.19 5.88 -2.87
CA TYR A 225 -13.48 5.23 -3.08
C TYR A 225 -14.58 5.85 -2.23
N LEU A 226 -14.37 5.98 -0.92
CA LEU A 226 -15.35 6.56 -0.01
C LEU A 226 -15.69 8.00 -0.37
N LYS A 227 -14.69 8.82 -0.69
CA LYS A 227 -14.90 10.22 -1.06
C LYS A 227 -15.64 10.36 -2.40
N PHE A 228 -15.37 9.48 -3.37
CA PHE A 228 -16.12 9.40 -4.63
C PHE A 228 -17.59 8.98 -4.40
N ASP A 229 -17.82 7.98 -3.57
CA ASP A 229 -19.13 7.36 -3.35
C ASP A 229 -20.03 8.22 -2.44
N LEU A 230 -19.45 8.98 -1.50
CA LEU A 230 -20.18 9.92 -0.64
C LEU A 230 -20.46 11.27 -1.31
N GLY A 231 -19.55 11.76 -2.17
CA GLY A 231 -19.62 13.11 -2.72
C GLY A 231 -20.44 13.28 -4.00
N GLY A 232 -20.72 12.20 -4.75
CA GLY A 232 -21.38 12.26 -6.07
C GLY A 232 -20.52 12.88 -7.17
N SER A 233 -20.71 12.52 -8.44
CA SER A 233 -19.78 12.91 -9.52
C SER A 233 -19.94 14.38 -10.01
N THR A 234 -19.64 15.39 -9.18
CA THR A 234 -19.60 16.81 -9.58
C THR A 234 -18.18 17.27 -9.93
N GLU A 235 -18.06 18.32 -10.74
CA GLU A 235 -16.74 18.90 -11.10
C GLU A 235 -16.00 19.48 -9.88
N GLU A 236 -16.75 20.05 -8.93
CA GLU A 236 -16.22 20.55 -7.67
C GLU A 236 -15.62 19.42 -6.83
N LEU A 237 -16.31 18.28 -6.71
CA LEU A 237 -15.76 17.12 -6.02
C LEU A 237 -14.48 16.60 -6.69
N GLN A 238 -14.40 16.59 -8.02
CA GLN A 238 -13.18 16.14 -8.71
C GLN A 238 -11.98 17.03 -8.38
N LYS A 239 -12.20 18.33 -8.23
CA LYS A 239 -11.15 19.27 -7.80
C LYS A 239 -10.75 19.01 -6.35
N ASP A 240 -11.71 18.89 -5.44
CA ASP A 240 -11.44 18.62 -4.02
C ASP A 240 -10.72 17.28 -3.82
N LEU A 241 -11.09 16.25 -4.59
CA LEU A 241 -10.43 14.95 -4.61
C LEU A 241 -9.00 15.04 -5.14
N LYS A 242 -8.78 15.83 -6.19
CA LYS A 242 -7.44 16.07 -6.72
C LYS A 242 -6.55 16.75 -5.67
N ASP A 243 -7.07 17.79 -5.02
CA ASP A 243 -6.35 18.52 -3.98
C ASP A 243 -6.07 17.62 -2.77
N TRP A 244 -7.04 16.82 -2.33
CA TRP A 244 -6.88 15.84 -1.26
C TRP A 244 -5.85 14.75 -1.62
N ALA A 245 -5.90 14.22 -2.85
CA ALA A 245 -4.98 13.21 -3.32
C ALA A 245 -3.55 13.77 -3.38
N GLY A 246 -3.39 14.99 -3.90
CA GLY A 246 -2.12 15.72 -3.90
C GLY A 246 -1.56 15.91 -2.49
N GLN A 247 -2.39 16.37 -1.56
CA GLN A 247 -2.02 16.54 -0.15
C GLN A 247 -1.62 15.21 0.52
N THR A 248 -2.35 14.13 0.25
CA THR A 248 -2.07 12.81 0.83
C THR A 248 -0.77 12.23 0.30
N ILE A 249 -0.53 12.30 -1.02
CA ILE A 249 0.75 11.87 -1.63
C ILE A 249 1.91 12.69 -1.04
N ASN A 250 1.74 14.00 -0.90
CA ASN A 250 2.73 14.87 -0.27
C ASN A 250 2.86 14.67 1.25
N GLY A 251 1.85 14.12 1.92
CA GLY A 251 1.90 13.75 3.33
C GLY A 251 2.63 12.42 3.55
N PHE A 252 2.48 11.47 2.64
CA PHE A 252 3.15 10.17 2.72
C PHE A 252 4.63 10.27 2.36
N GLN A 253 5.00 11.03 1.31
CA GLN A 253 6.39 11.20 0.86
C GLN A 253 7.18 9.89 0.76
N ASN A 254 6.50 8.81 0.38
CA ASN A 254 7.08 7.46 0.41
C ASN A 254 7.24 6.92 -1.02
N TYR A 255 8.46 6.50 -1.35
CA TYR A 255 8.78 6.04 -2.71
C TYR A 255 8.19 4.67 -3.04
N TYR A 256 8.07 3.76 -2.07
CA TYR A 256 7.44 2.45 -2.29
C TYR A 256 5.95 2.62 -2.60
N PHE A 257 5.29 3.56 -1.92
CA PHE A 257 3.92 3.95 -2.23
C PHE A 257 3.81 4.51 -3.65
N LEU A 258 4.69 5.44 -4.04
CA LEU A 258 4.66 6.03 -5.38
C LEU A 258 4.96 5.00 -6.48
N ASP A 259 5.99 4.16 -6.31
CA ASP A 259 6.31 3.05 -7.25
C ASP A 259 5.09 2.14 -7.43
N THR A 260 4.48 1.71 -6.34
CA THR A 260 3.30 0.83 -6.39
C THR A 260 2.12 1.52 -7.08
N LEU A 261 1.86 2.80 -6.78
CA LEU A 261 0.79 3.57 -7.42
C LEU A 261 1.01 3.68 -8.93
N LEU A 262 2.23 4.02 -9.36
CA LEU A 262 2.60 4.16 -10.77
C LEU A 262 2.47 2.83 -11.53
N ARG A 263 2.87 1.70 -10.93
CA ARG A 263 2.67 0.36 -11.55
C ARG A 263 1.20 0.08 -11.80
N MET A 264 0.34 0.33 -10.81
CA MET A 264 -1.11 0.15 -10.97
C MET A 264 -1.69 1.07 -12.05
N GLN A 265 -1.13 2.27 -12.25
CA GLN A 265 -1.56 3.18 -13.32
C GLN A 265 -1.21 2.70 -14.73
N LEU A 266 -0.23 1.81 -14.89
CA LEU A 266 0.12 1.23 -16.19
C LEU A 266 -0.76 0.03 -16.57
N GLU A 267 -1.43 -0.60 -15.61
CA GLU A 267 -2.24 -1.78 -15.90
C GLU A 267 -3.50 -1.43 -16.72
N PRO A 268 -3.97 -2.34 -17.59
CA PRO A 268 -5.16 -2.08 -18.42
C PRO A 268 -6.42 -1.78 -17.60
N SER A 269 -6.60 -2.47 -16.48
CA SER A 269 -7.74 -2.32 -15.56
C SER A 269 -7.27 -1.82 -14.20
N PHE A 270 -7.94 -0.80 -13.66
CA PHE A 270 -7.65 -0.28 -12.33
C PHE A 270 -8.43 -1.09 -11.27
N PRO A 271 -7.79 -1.57 -10.18
CA PRO A 271 -8.33 -2.59 -9.27
C PRO A 271 -9.51 -2.14 -8.38
N VAL A 272 -10.03 -0.92 -8.59
CA VAL A 272 -11.18 -0.36 -7.85
C VAL A 272 -12.54 -0.73 -8.45
N THR A 273 -12.58 -1.45 -9.57
CA THR A 273 -13.84 -1.79 -10.27
C THR A 273 -14.75 -2.72 -9.47
N THR A 274 -14.24 -3.35 -8.42
CA THR A 274 -15.03 -4.12 -7.45
C THR A 274 -15.91 -3.23 -6.57
N LEU A 275 -15.50 -1.99 -6.34
CA LEU A 275 -16.19 -1.03 -5.49
C LEU A 275 -16.93 0.05 -6.31
N LEU A 276 -16.26 0.59 -7.33
CA LEU A 276 -16.75 1.66 -8.19
C LEU A 276 -17.40 1.16 -9.48
N SER A 277 -18.31 1.96 -10.05
CA SER A 277 -18.77 1.73 -11.41
C SER A 277 -17.62 1.90 -12.41
N LEU A 278 -17.71 1.26 -13.58
CA LEU A 278 -16.67 1.39 -14.62
C LEU A 278 -16.43 2.87 -15.01
N ARG A 279 -17.49 3.67 -15.06
CA ARG A 279 -17.41 5.10 -15.35
C ARG A 279 -16.60 5.84 -14.28
N ASP A 280 -16.90 5.59 -13.01
CA ASP A 280 -16.24 6.28 -11.90
C ASP A 280 -14.78 5.81 -11.74
N ALA A 281 -14.50 4.53 -12.02
CA ALA A 281 -13.13 4.01 -12.05
C ALA A 281 -12.26 4.69 -13.12
N VAL A 282 -12.81 4.96 -14.31
CA VAL A 282 -12.11 5.71 -15.37
C VAL A 282 -11.87 7.17 -14.97
N LEU A 283 -12.86 7.81 -14.33
CA LEU A 283 -12.72 9.18 -13.83
C LEU A 283 -11.65 9.28 -12.73
N LEU A 284 -11.68 8.34 -11.78
CA LEU A 284 -10.69 8.23 -10.73
C LEU A 284 -9.28 8.03 -11.30
N ARG A 285 -9.11 7.15 -12.31
CA ARG A 285 -7.83 6.95 -12.98
C ARG A 285 -7.31 8.22 -13.65
N LYS A 286 -8.18 8.94 -14.38
CA LYS A 286 -7.84 10.24 -15.00
C LYS A 286 -7.42 11.28 -13.96
N MET A 287 -8.15 11.37 -12.85
CA MET A 287 -7.80 12.26 -11.73
C MET A 287 -6.44 11.90 -11.13
N LEU A 288 -6.14 10.60 -10.97
CA LEU A 288 -4.85 10.14 -10.48
C LEU A 288 -3.69 10.49 -11.43
N PHE A 289 -3.88 10.39 -12.76
CA PHE A 289 -2.90 10.91 -13.72
C PHE A 289 -2.69 12.42 -13.55
N ASP A 290 -3.77 13.19 -13.45
CA ASP A 290 -3.67 14.64 -13.22
C ASP A 290 -2.92 14.97 -11.93
N THR A 291 -3.16 14.23 -10.86
CA THR A 291 -2.51 14.40 -9.57
C THR A 291 -1.03 14.03 -9.63
N VAL A 292 -0.69 12.87 -10.19
CA VAL A 292 0.69 12.37 -10.25
C VAL A 292 1.58 13.20 -11.19
N ILE A 293 1.04 13.67 -12.31
CA ILE A 293 1.82 14.33 -13.37
C ILE A 293 1.88 15.85 -13.16
N LEU A 294 0.76 16.49 -12.78
CA LEU A 294 0.66 17.95 -12.77
C LEU A 294 1.01 18.58 -11.41
N VAL A 295 1.03 17.80 -10.33
CA VAL A 295 1.37 18.33 -9.00
C VAL A 295 2.88 18.29 -8.82
N ASP A 296 3.45 19.44 -8.45
CA ASP A 296 4.87 19.55 -8.11
C ASP A 296 5.13 19.01 -6.69
N TYR A 297 5.62 17.78 -6.62
CA TYR A 297 5.97 17.15 -5.35
C TYR A 297 7.41 17.51 -4.95
N ALA A 298 7.56 18.32 -3.91
CA ALA A 298 8.88 18.73 -3.41
C ALA A 298 9.78 17.55 -3.00
N PHE A 299 9.22 16.45 -2.48
CA PHE A 299 10.01 15.25 -2.13
C PHE A 299 10.58 14.55 -3.38
N ILE A 300 9.97 14.78 -4.55
CA ILE A 300 10.48 14.35 -5.84
C ILE A 300 11.62 15.28 -6.32
N ASN A 301 11.43 16.59 -6.20
CA ASN A 301 12.36 17.57 -6.79
C ASN A 301 13.53 18.01 -5.91
N THR A 302 13.54 17.68 -4.62
CA THR A 302 14.58 18.12 -3.65
C THR A 302 15.92 17.41 -3.78
N GLY A 303 16.15 16.56 -4.79
CA GLY A 303 17.42 15.85 -4.97
C GLY A 303 17.75 14.85 -3.86
N ARG A 304 16.81 14.62 -2.92
CA ARG A 304 16.83 13.52 -1.92
C ARG A 304 16.93 12.14 -2.56
N TRP A 305 16.70 12.09 -3.87
CA TRP A 305 16.84 10.95 -4.76
C TRP A 305 18.28 10.44 -4.75
N THR A 306 19.26 11.31 -4.63
CA THR A 306 20.69 10.93 -4.57
C THR A 306 21.09 10.06 -3.37
N GLN A 307 20.19 9.86 -2.40
CA GLN A 307 20.44 9.07 -1.19
C GLN A 307 19.84 7.66 -1.24
N LEU A 308 18.99 7.32 -2.22
CA LEU A 308 18.44 5.96 -2.34
C LEU A 308 19.48 4.96 -2.87
N PRO A 309 19.62 3.76 -2.27
CA PRO A 309 20.55 2.73 -2.70
C PRO A 309 20.07 2.06 -3.99
N GLY A 310 21.01 1.85 -4.92
CA GLY A 310 20.80 1.01 -6.10
C GLY A 310 20.06 1.67 -7.28
N ASN A 311 19.63 0.84 -8.24
CA ASN A 311 18.95 1.26 -9.47
C ASN A 311 17.49 1.72 -9.25
N HIS A 312 16.96 1.69 -8.03
CA HIS A 312 15.54 1.96 -7.74
C HIS A 312 15.04 3.32 -8.24
N LEU A 313 15.90 4.34 -8.24
CA LEU A 313 15.58 5.66 -8.79
C LEU A 313 15.41 5.64 -10.31
N LYS A 314 16.26 4.87 -11.00
CA LYS A 314 16.18 4.69 -12.45
C LYS A 314 14.89 3.95 -12.79
N ASP A 315 14.59 2.90 -12.04
CA ASP A 315 13.37 2.11 -12.22
C ASP A 315 12.12 2.98 -11.99
N LEU A 316 12.11 3.79 -10.92
CA LEU A 316 11.00 4.70 -10.62
C LEU A 316 10.85 5.80 -11.68
N ALA A 317 11.96 6.36 -12.16
CA ALA A 317 11.94 7.38 -13.21
C ALA A 317 11.47 6.84 -14.56
N LEU A 318 11.89 5.63 -14.92
CA LEU A 318 11.41 4.92 -16.10
C LEU A 318 9.92 4.59 -15.97
N LEU A 319 9.50 4.11 -14.81
CA LEU A 319 8.09 3.85 -14.53
C LEU A 319 7.26 5.13 -14.65
N TRP A 320 7.75 6.25 -14.13
CA TRP A 320 7.07 7.53 -14.24
C TRP A 320 7.01 8.01 -15.69
N LEU A 321 8.09 7.87 -16.46
CA LEU A 321 8.10 8.14 -17.90
C LEU A 321 7.01 7.36 -18.64
N LEU A 322 6.89 6.06 -18.37
CA LEU A 322 5.86 5.20 -18.96
C LEU A 322 4.45 5.63 -18.56
N VAL A 323 4.26 6.07 -17.30
CA VAL A 323 2.97 6.57 -16.82
C VAL A 323 2.57 7.86 -17.52
N VAL A 324 3.51 8.79 -17.72
CA VAL A 324 3.25 10.04 -18.45
C VAL A 324 2.89 9.74 -19.91
N ASP A 325 3.64 8.85 -20.58
CA ASP A 325 3.32 8.44 -21.95
C ASP A 325 1.92 7.79 -22.02
N SER A 326 1.63 6.84 -21.13
CA SER A 326 0.31 6.19 -21.07
C SER A 326 -0.82 7.19 -20.85
N ALA A 327 -0.62 8.20 -20.00
CA ALA A 327 -1.61 9.25 -19.74
C ALA A 327 -1.84 10.12 -20.99
N ILE A 328 -0.77 10.49 -21.70
CA ILE A 328 -0.84 11.24 -22.96
C ILE A 328 -1.59 10.44 -24.01
N GLN A 329 -1.27 9.16 -24.21
CA GLN A 329 -1.96 8.31 -25.19
C GLN A 329 -3.45 8.17 -24.85
N LEU A 330 -3.79 7.96 -23.57
CA LEU A 330 -5.18 7.91 -23.13
C LEU A 330 -5.93 9.22 -23.38
N ALA A 331 -5.30 10.37 -23.15
CA ALA A 331 -5.88 11.69 -23.43
C ALA A 331 -6.07 11.91 -24.93
N ARG A 332 -5.11 11.49 -25.77
CA ARG A 332 -5.19 11.54 -27.25
C ARG A 332 -6.37 10.72 -27.78
N VAL A 333 -6.51 9.47 -27.31
CA VAL A 333 -7.63 8.59 -27.69
C VAL A 333 -8.99 9.18 -27.30
N ASN A 334 -9.06 9.89 -26.18
CA ASN A 334 -10.28 10.55 -25.71
C ASN A 334 -10.49 11.96 -26.31
N HIS A 335 -9.63 12.42 -27.22
CA HIS A 335 -9.66 13.76 -27.81
C HIS A 335 -9.56 14.92 -26.79
N GLU A 336 -8.90 14.68 -25.65
CA GLU A 336 -8.71 15.66 -24.56
C GLU A 336 -7.42 16.48 -24.78
N GLN A 337 -7.38 17.33 -25.81
CA GLN A 337 -6.15 18.04 -26.18
C GLN A 337 -5.57 18.94 -25.07
N SER A 338 -6.43 19.58 -24.27
CA SER A 338 -5.95 20.40 -23.14
C SER A 338 -5.05 19.60 -22.18
N ARG A 339 -5.40 18.34 -21.89
CA ARG A 339 -4.63 17.45 -21.03
C ARG A 339 -3.34 16.98 -21.68
N VAL A 340 -3.35 16.67 -22.97
CA VAL A 340 -2.15 16.30 -23.72
C VAL A 340 -1.10 17.42 -23.58
N ILE A 341 -1.49 18.66 -23.86
CA ILE A 341 -0.59 19.83 -23.73
C ILE A 341 -0.11 20.00 -22.28
N SER A 342 -1.02 19.88 -21.30
CA SER A 342 -0.64 19.99 -19.89
C SER A 342 0.37 18.92 -19.44
N TYR A 343 0.20 17.67 -19.86
CA TYR A 343 1.13 16.59 -19.52
C TYR A 343 2.48 16.74 -20.22
N GLU A 344 2.50 17.11 -21.51
CA GLU A 344 3.74 17.37 -22.25
C GLU A 344 4.54 18.54 -21.64
N ASN A 345 3.85 19.61 -21.24
CA ASN A 345 4.48 20.75 -20.57
C ASN A 345 5.01 20.37 -19.18
N ALA A 346 4.20 19.72 -18.34
CA ALA A 346 4.62 19.30 -17.00
C ALA A 346 5.84 18.36 -17.05
N PHE A 347 5.86 17.45 -18.03
CA PHE A 347 7.01 16.57 -18.25
C PHE A 347 8.27 17.35 -18.65
N SER A 348 8.14 18.26 -19.62
CA SER A 348 9.25 19.08 -20.14
C SER A 348 9.85 20.00 -19.07
N GLU A 349 9.02 20.51 -18.17
CA GLU A 349 9.44 21.40 -17.07
C GLU A 349 10.00 20.63 -15.86
N SER A 350 9.75 19.32 -15.77
CA SER A 350 10.24 18.49 -14.67
C SER A 350 11.76 18.23 -14.75
N ILE A 351 12.35 17.78 -13.63
CA ILE A 351 13.77 17.38 -13.59
C ILE A 351 14.04 16.04 -14.30
N LEU A 352 12.97 15.28 -14.58
CA LEU A 352 13.03 13.89 -15.04
C LEU A 352 13.73 13.72 -16.40
N PRO A 353 13.43 14.49 -17.45
CA PRO A 353 14.11 14.35 -18.74
C PRO A 353 15.62 14.57 -18.62
N THR A 354 16.03 15.59 -17.84
CA THR A 354 17.44 15.91 -17.66
C THR A 354 18.19 14.81 -16.91
N GLN A 355 17.57 14.21 -15.88
CA GLN A 355 18.16 13.10 -15.12
C GLN A 355 18.26 11.82 -15.95
N LEU A 356 17.23 11.49 -16.74
CA LEU A 356 17.25 10.34 -17.64
C LEU A 356 18.38 10.46 -18.67
N ILE A 357 18.52 11.62 -19.32
CA ILE A 357 19.61 11.88 -20.27
C ILE A 357 20.98 11.73 -19.57
N HIS A 358 21.11 12.28 -18.37
CA HIS A 358 22.35 12.16 -17.59
C HIS A 358 22.68 10.69 -17.25
N TRP A 359 21.71 9.88 -16.84
CA TRP A 359 21.95 8.47 -16.53
C TRP A 359 22.32 7.64 -17.76
N VAL A 360 21.70 7.91 -18.91
CA VAL A 360 22.05 7.26 -20.18
C VAL A 360 23.48 7.64 -20.58
N THR A 361 23.79 8.94 -20.60
CA THR A 361 25.12 9.45 -21.02
C THR A 361 26.27 9.06 -20.09
N THR A 362 26.01 8.82 -18.81
CA THR A 362 27.03 8.33 -17.86
C THR A 362 27.25 6.83 -17.91
N GLN A 363 26.28 6.04 -18.40
CA GLN A 363 26.46 4.60 -18.65
C GLN A 363 27.21 4.34 -19.96
N THR A 364 27.02 5.17 -20.97
CA THR A 364 27.83 5.17 -22.19
C THR A 364 29.10 5.98 -21.98
N CYS A 365 30.11 5.38 -21.35
CA CYS A 365 31.47 5.93 -21.39
C CYS A 365 32.03 5.78 -22.82
N MET A 366 31.59 6.64 -23.73
CA MET A 366 32.17 6.84 -25.05
C MET A 366 32.09 8.33 -25.39
N ASP A 367 33.26 8.93 -25.53
CA ASP A 367 33.50 10.26 -26.10
C ASP A 367 32.88 10.36 -27.51
N GLU A 368 31.60 10.68 -27.60
CA GLU A 368 31.06 11.28 -28.82
C GLU A 368 30.13 12.42 -28.44
N LYS A 369 30.46 13.60 -28.99
CA LYS A 369 29.66 14.82 -28.97
C LYS A 369 28.31 14.58 -29.66
N THR A 370 27.44 13.80 -29.05
CA THR A 370 26.06 13.63 -29.51
C THR A 370 25.28 14.86 -29.07
N ARG A 371 24.69 15.54 -30.06
CA ARG A 371 23.86 16.73 -29.88
C ARG A 371 22.82 16.45 -28.80
N ARG A 372 22.70 17.36 -27.83
CA ARG A 372 21.62 17.38 -26.84
C ARG A 372 20.29 17.14 -27.57
N PRO A 373 19.62 15.99 -27.39
CA PRO A 373 18.38 15.74 -28.08
C PRO A 373 17.32 16.71 -27.53
N ASN A 374 16.58 17.36 -28.44
CA ASN A 374 15.52 18.28 -28.06
C ASN A 374 14.31 17.45 -27.62
N ILE A 375 14.31 17.06 -26.35
CA ILE A 375 13.34 16.14 -25.76
C ILE A 375 12.26 16.98 -25.09
N SER A 376 11.13 17.13 -25.76
CA SER A 376 9.94 17.78 -25.22
C SER A 376 8.81 16.78 -24.96
N THR A 377 8.98 15.50 -25.30
CA THR A 377 7.92 14.49 -25.11
C THR A 377 8.48 13.16 -24.57
N PRO A 378 7.74 12.44 -23.72
CA PRO A 378 8.13 11.12 -23.22
C PRO A 378 8.45 10.10 -24.32
N GLU A 379 7.66 10.09 -25.40
CA GLU A 379 7.82 9.22 -26.56
C GLU A 379 9.21 9.33 -27.21
N THR A 380 9.80 10.53 -27.20
CA THR A 380 11.16 10.74 -27.73
C THR A 380 12.26 10.15 -26.85
N LEU A 381 12.00 9.87 -25.57
CA LEU A 381 12.94 9.20 -24.66
C LEU A 381 12.77 7.68 -24.64
N ILE A 382 11.55 7.19 -24.88
CA ILE A 382 11.27 5.74 -24.90
C ILE A 382 11.90 5.09 -26.15
N ASN A 383 11.96 5.83 -27.26
CA ASN A 383 12.47 5.34 -28.54
C ASN A 383 13.98 5.58 -28.77
N VAL A 384 14.70 6.09 -27.76
CA VAL A 384 16.17 6.28 -27.74
C VAL A 384 16.81 5.07 -27.09
#